data_AF-X1QDR3-F1
#
_entry.id   AF-X1QDR3-F1
#
_cell.length_a   1.000
_cell.length_b   1.000
_cell.length_c   1.000
_cell.angle_alpha   90.00
_cell.angle_beta   90.00
_cell.angle_gamma   90.00
#
_symmetry.space_group_name_H-M   'P 1'
#
loop_
_entity.id
_entity.type
_entity.pdbx_description
1 polymer ?
#
loop_
_entity_poly.entity_id
_entity_poly.type
_entity_poly.pdbx_seq_one_letter_code
_entity_poly.pdbx_strand_id
1 'polypeptide(L)' 'MEKEKFEAIVLNTLKNIPDKFKDKIKNLSIVIEEKDIRPVLKDKKNVRTKYTLGLYQGLPATKRAGRRNILP' A
#
# COMPACT_ATOMS: atom_id res chain seq x y z
N MET A 1 -0.13 5.65 -19.18
CA MET A 1 0.68 4.41 -19.12
C MET A 1 -0.28 3.25 -18.97
N GLU A 2 -0.07 2.15 -19.70
CA GLU A 2 -0.87 0.92 -19.50
C GLU A 2 -0.54 0.29 -18.15
N LYS A 3 -1.55 -0.31 -17.51
CA LYS A 3 -1.43 -0.89 -16.17
C LYS A 3 -0.34 -1.96 -16.12
N GLU A 4 -0.26 -2.84 -17.11
CA GLU A 4 0.71 -3.94 -17.14
C GLU A 4 2.15 -3.41 -17.22
N LYS A 5 2.37 -2.33 -17.98
CA LYS A 5 3.69 -1.69 -18.08
C LYS A 5 4.13 -1.10 -16.75
N PHE A 6 3.21 -0.49 -16.00
CA PHE A 6 3.52 0.04 -14.68
C PHE A 6 3.78 -1.08 -13.66
N GLU A 7 2.97 -2.14 -13.68
CA GLU A 7 3.18 -3.34 -12.85
C GLU A 7 4.56 -3.96 -13.07
N ALA A 8 5.00 -4.07 -14.32
CA ALA A 8 6.33 -4.58 -14.65
C ALA A 8 7.46 -3.72 -14.05
N ILE A 9 7.32 -2.38 -14.08
CA ILE A 9 8.29 -1.47 -13.47
C ILE A 9 8.32 -1.65 -11.95
N VAL A 10 7.15 -1.71 -11.31
CA VAL A 10 7.04 -1.91 -9.86
C VAL A 10 7.69 -3.24 -9.46
N LEU A 11 7.37 -4.32 -10.16
CA LEU A 11 7.95 -5.64 -9.90
C LEU A 11 9.47 -5.66 -10.05
N ASN A 12 10.00 -5.05 -11.10
CA ASN A 12 11.45 -4.96 -11.30
C ASN A 12 12.11 -4.12 -10.19
N THR A 13 11.46 -3.03 -9.78
CA THR A 13 11.95 -2.18 -8.69
C THR A 13 12.00 -2.97 -7.37
N LEU A 14 10.96 -3.76 -7.06
CA LEU A 14 10.91 -4.59 -5.85
C LEU A 14 12.02 -5.64 -5.80
N LYS A 15 12.40 -6.23 -6.95
CA LYS A 15 13.51 -7.19 -7.04
C LYS A 15 14.86 -6.55 -6.73
N ASN A 16 15.02 -5.27 -7.07
CA ASN A 16 16.27 -4.52 -6.92
C ASN A 16 16.35 -3.73 -5.60
N ILE A 17 15.41 -3.93 -4.67
CA ILE A 17 15.44 -3.26 -3.37
C ILE A 17 16.65 -3.71 -2.55
N PRO A 18 17.38 -2.78 -1.90
CA PRO A 18 18.50 -3.12 -1.03
C PRO A 18 18.11 -4.09 0.09
N ASP A 19 19.00 -5.04 0.40
CA ASP A 19 18.74 -6.14 1.35
C ASP A 19 18.27 -5.66 2.72
N LYS A 20 18.75 -4.50 3.18
CA LYS A 20 18.33 -3.85 4.43
C LYS A 20 16.81 -3.67 4.56
N PHE A 21 16.08 -3.59 3.45
CA PHE A 21 14.64 -3.40 3.44
C PHE A 21 13.84 -4.68 3.16
N LYS A 22 14.48 -5.75 2.67
CA LYS A 22 13.79 -7.00 2.31
C LYS A 22 13.03 -7.60 3.50
N ASP A 23 13.66 -7.61 4.68
CA ASP A 23 13.03 -8.11 5.91
C ASP A 23 11.80 -7.29 6.34
N LYS A 24 11.80 -5.98 6.06
CA LYS A 24 10.70 -5.08 6.41
C LYS A 24 9.51 -5.21 5.47
N ILE A 25 9.72 -5.72 4.25
CA ILE A 25 8.71 -5.79 3.19
C ILE A 25 8.12 -7.21 3.08
N LYS A 26 8.70 -8.21 3.74
CA LYS A 26 8.30 -9.63 3.66
C LYS A 26 6.82 -9.90 3.90
N ASN A 27 6.14 -9.08 4.72
CA ASN A 27 4.71 -9.21 5.02
C ASN A 27 3.91 -7.98 4.52
N LEU A 28 4.30 -7.42 3.37
CA LEU A 28 3.57 -6.34 2.71
C LEU A 28 2.97 -6.84 1.41
N SER A 29 1.73 -6.42 1.14
CA SER A 29 1.10 -6.54 -0.17
C SER A 29 1.10 -5.16 -0.82
N ILE A 30 1.45 -5.10 -2.10
CA ILE A 30 1.48 -3.87 -2.89
C ILE A 30 0.36 -3.94 -3.91
N VAL A 31 -0.55 -2.98 -3.86
CA VAL A 31 -1.72 -2.90 -4.72
C VAL A 31 -1.62 -1.64 -5.57
N ILE A 32 -1.86 -1.78 -6.87
CA ILE A 32 -1.85 -0.68 -7.83
C ILE A 32 -3.29 -0.31 -8.14
N GLU A 33 -3.66 0.94 -7.84
CA GLU A 33 -4.98 1.50 -8.12
C GLU A 33 -4.90 2.57 -9.21
N GLU A 34 -5.81 2.52 -10.18
CA GLU A 34 -5.86 3.50 -11.29
C GLU A 34 -6.55 4.81 -10.91
N LYS A 35 -7.32 4.82 -9.81
CA LYS A 35 -8.11 5.97 -9.37
C LYS A 35 -7.56 6.51 -8.07
N ASP A 36 -7.74 7.81 -7.88
CA ASP A 36 -7.35 8.49 -6.65
C ASP A 36 -8.05 7.85 -5.45
N ILE A 37 -7.30 7.56 -4.38
CA ILE A 37 -7.83 7.03 -3.12
C ILE A 37 -8.49 8.20 -2.38
N ARG A 38 -9.69 8.58 -2.85
CA ARG A 38 -10.46 9.71 -2.34
C ARG A 38 -10.81 9.65 -0.85
N PRO A 39 -11.08 8.49 -0.20
CA PRO A 39 -11.62 8.54 1.16
C PRO A 39 -10.63 9.02 2.23
N VAL A 40 -9.31 8.94 2.00
CA VAL A 40 -8.30 9.36 3.01
C VAL A 40 -8.06 10.88 2.98
N LEU A 41 -8.37 11.55 1.87
CA LEU A 41 -8.11 12.99 1.68
C LEU A 41 -9.34 13.89 1.87
N LYS A 42 -10.54 13.31 2.07
CA LYS A 42 -11.80 14.05 2.17
C LYS A 42 -11.83 15.14 3.25
N ASP A 43 -11.04 14.99 4.31
CA ASP A 43 -11.04 15.94 5.43
C ASP A 43 -10.10 17.15 5.24
N LYS A 44 -9.32 17.20 4.16
CA LYS A 44 -8.40 18.32 3.90
C LYS A 44 -9.09 19.37 3.04
N LYS A 45 -9.85 20.26 3.69
CA LYS A 45 -10.65 21.40 3.16
C LYS A 45 -9.95 22.40 2.22
N ASN A 46 -8.69 22.22 1.84
CA ASN A 46 -7.97 23.17 0.98
C ASN A 46 -6.74 22.52 0.35
N VAL A 47 -6.87 21.90 -0.82
CA VAL A 47 -5.70 21.27 -1.45
C VAL A 47 -5.80 21.35 -2.97
N ARG A 48 -5.05 22.30 -3.55
CA ARG A 48 -4.41 22.25 -4.88
C ARG A 48 -4.22 20.80 -5.35
N THR A 49 -4.43 20.48 -6.63
CA THR A 49 -4.20 19.14 -7.24
C THR A 49 -2.97 18.44 -6.65
N LYS A 50 -3.18 17.60 -5.62
CA LYS A 50 -2.15 16.78 -4.99
C LYS A 50 -2.47 15.34 -5.32
N TYR A 51 -1.58 14.72 -6.09
CA TYR A 51 -1.67 13.30 -6.40
C TYR A 51 -1.05 12.50 -5.25
N THR A 52 -1.77 11.49 -4.76
CA THR A 52 -1.20 10.52 -3.82
C THR A 52 -0.51 9.43 -4.64
N LEU A 53 0.82 9.36 -4.56
CA LEU A 53 1.62 8.37 -5.30
C LEU A 53 1.72 7.02 -4.56
N GLY A 54 1.36 6.98 -3.28
CA GLY A 54 1.35 5.75 -2.50
C GLY A 54 0.71 5.96 -1.13
N LEU A 55 0.03 4.93 -0.65
CA LEU A 55 -0.60 4.89 0.67
C LEU A 55 -0.15 3.64 1.41
N TYR A 56 0.47 3.83 2.57
CA TYR A 56 0.75 2.72 3.48
C TYR A 56 -0.44 2.51 4.42
N GLN A 57 -1.05 1.32 4.37
CA GLN A 57 -2.17 0.97 5.24
C GLN A 57 -1.84 -0.27 6.08
N GLY A 58 -1.82 -0.10 7.40
CA GLY A 58 -1.70 -1.22 8.34
C GLY A 58 -3.02 -1.98 8.46
N LEU A 59 -2.94 -3.32 8.54
CA LEU A 59 -4.10 -4.15 8.88
C LEU A 59 -4.36 -4.11 10.40
N PRO A 60 -5.56 -3.67 10.85
CA PRO A 60 -5.96 -3.73 12.24
C PRO A 60 -5.81 -5.13 12.81
N ALA A 61 -5.46 -5.25 14.10
CA ALA A 61 -5.22 -6.54 14.74
C ALA A 61 -6.40 -7.50 14.66
N THR A 62 -7.63 -6.97 14.67
CA THR A 62 -8.90 -7.72 14.52
C THR A 62 -9.11 -8.29 13.12
N LYS A 63 -8.39 -7.80 12.11
CA LYS A 63 -8.48 -8.24 10.71
C LYS A 63 -7.27 -9.07 10.27
N ARG A 64 -6.33 -9.36 11.17
CA ARG A 64 -5.17 -10.22 10.89
C ARG A 64 -5.59 -11.69 11.03
N ALA A 65 -5.33 -12.49 10.00
CA ALA A 65 -5.55 -13.93 10.05
C ALA A 65 -4.71 -14.57 11.17
N GLY A 66 -5.31 -15.48 11.94
CA GLY A 66 -4.61 -16.27 12.96
C GLY A 66 -4.74 -15.77 14.41
N ARG A 67 -5.44 -14.67 14.71
CA ARG A 67 -5.85 -14.40 16.09
C ARG A 67 -7.14 -15.16 16.41
N ARG A 68 -7.01 -16.17 17.27
CA ARG A 68 -8.13 -16.76 18.00
C ARG A 68 -8.69 -15.63 18.89
N ASN A 69 -9.97 -15.28 18.73
CA ASN A 69 -10.66 -14.41 19.67
C ASN A 69 -10.65 -15.10 21.05
N ILE A 70 -9.64 -14.81 21.86
CA ILE A 70 -9.72 -15.04 23.30
C ILE A 70 -10.39 -13.82 23.92
N LEU A 71 -11.70 -13.73 23.74
CA LEU A 71 -12.55 -12.96 24.64
C LEU A 71 -12.76 -13.82 25.90
N PRO A 72 -12.65 -13.26 27.13
CA PRO A 72 -13.18 -13.93 28.32
C PRO A 72 -14.71 -14.09 28.22
#